data_AF-A0A534TAJ7-F1
#
_entry.id   AF-A0A534TAJ7-F1
#
_cell.length_a   1.000
_cell.length_b   1.000
_cell.length_c   1.000
_cell.angle_alpha   90.00
_cell.angle_beta   90.00
_cell.angle_gamma   90.00
#
_symmetry.space_group_name_H-M   'P 1'
#
loop_
_entity.id
_entity.type
_entity.pdbx_description
1 polymer ?
#
loop_
_entity_poly.entity_id
_entity_poly.type
_entity_poly.pdbx_seq_one_letter_code
_entity_poly.pdbx_strand_id
1 'polypeptide(L)' 'MLKIGDVVVTMSHPGPFTIVDIQGDVLTIETAQGLRKVVRSANVRQLEKAKPASS' A
#
# COMPACT_ATOMS: atom_id res chain seq x y z
N MET A 1 -8.61 7.56 -0.57
CA MET A 1 -8.26 7.41 -2.00
C MET A 1 -6.77 7.21 -2.07
N LEU A 2 -6.33 6.10 -2.66
CA LEU A 2 -4.93 5.69 -2.66
C LEU A 2 -4.10 6.53 -3.62
N LYS A 3 -2.84 6.79 -3.27
CA LYS A 3 -1.89 7.61 -4.02
C LYS A 3 -0.52 6.93 -4.07
N ILE A 4 0.26 7.28 -5.09
CA ILE A 4 1.67 6.90 -5.16
C ILE A 4 2.39 7.47 -3.93
N GLY A 5 3.20 6.63 -3.27
CA GLY A 5 3.87 6.92 -2.00
C GLY A 5 3.10 6.48 -0.76
N ASP A 6 1.82 6.10 -0.88
CA ASP A 6 1.06 5.58 0.26
C ASP A 6 1.60 4.20 0.67
N VAL A 7 1.70 4.00 1.99
CA VAL A 7 1.99 2.69 2.57
C VAL A 7 0.68 1.93 2.73
N VAL A 8 0.64 0.73 2.17
CA VAL A 8 -0.50 -0.16 2.20
C VAL A 8 -0.09 -1.54 2.71
N VAL A 9 -1.08 -2.30 3.16
CA VAL A 9 -0.93 -3.71 3.52
C VAL A 9 -1.85 -4.56 2.66
N THR A 10 -1.43 -5.79 2.40
CA THR A 10 -2.24 -6.78 1.66
C THR A 10 -2.49 -7.98 2.56
N MET A 11 -3.64 -8.64 2.45
CA MET A 11 -3.89 -9.88 3.19
C MET A 11 -3.16 -11.08 2.59
N SER A 12 -2.79 -11.01 1.31
CA SER A 12 -2.10 -12.09 0.60
C SER A 12 -0.65 -12.25 1.02
N HIS A 13 0.00 -11.18 1.46
CA HIS A 13 1.37 -11.18 1.98
C HIS A 13 1.47 -10.18 3.13
N PRO A 14 1.87 -10.62 4.34
CA PRO A 14 2.05 -9.73 5.46
C PRO A 14 3.24 -8.79 5.22
N GLY A 15 3.03 -7.50 5.48
CA GLY A 15 4.07 -6.47 5.42
C GLY A 15 3.57 -5.13 4.90
N PRO A 16 4.30 -4.04 5.19
CA PRO A 16 4.06 -2.75 4.55
C PRO A 16 4.61 -2.75 3.13
N PHE A 17 3.84 -2.19 2.21
CA PHE A 17 4.24 -1.97 0.83
C PHE A 17 3.97 -0.53 0.43
N THR A 18 4.82 0.05 -0.40
CA THR A 18 4.63 1.41 -0.91
C THR A 18 4.01 1.35 -2.30
N ILE A 19 2.96 2.12 -2.56
CA ILE A 19 2.42 2.24 -3.91
C ILE A 19 3.41 3.03 -4.78
N VAL A 20 3.85 2.43 -5.88
CA VAL A 20 4.80 3.05 -6.83
C VAL A 20 4.14 3.39 -8.18
N ASP A 21 2.99 2.79 -8.49
CA ASP A 21 2.22 3.10 -9.71
C ASP A 21 0.72 2.80 -9.51
N ILE A 22 -0.14 3.54 -10.22
CA ILE A 22 -1.60 3.42 -10.18
C ILE A 22 -2.16 3.49 -11.61
N GLN A 23 -2.79 2.40 -12.05
CA GLN A 23 -3.47 2.30 -13.34
C GLN A 23 -4.93 1.92 -13.11
N GLY A 24 -5.76 2.93 -12.85
CA GLY A 24 -7.17 2.74 -12.49
C GLY A 24 -7.30 1.94 -11.19
N ASP A 25 -7.86 0.73 -11.28
CA ASP A 25 -8.04 -0.19 -10.15
C ASP A 25 -6.83 -1.09 -9.87
N VAL A 26 -5.78 -1.00 -10.69
CA VAL A 26 -4.56 -1.79 -10.53
C VAL A 26 -3.47 -0.93 -9.92
N LEU A 27 -2.79 -1.46 -8.90
CA LEU A 27 -1.72 -0.80 -8.18
C LEU A 27 -0.44 -1.63 -8.32
N THR A 28 0.67 -0.96 -8.57
CA THR A 28 2.00 -1.56 -8.35
C THR A 28 2.49 -1.15 -6.98
N ILE A 29 2.79 -2.12 -6.14
CA ILE A 29 3.32 -1.94 -4.80
C ILE A 29 4.75 -2.47 -4.73
N GLU A 30 5.59 -1.84 -3.92
CA GLU A 30 6.99 -2.21 -3.73
C GLU A 30 7.27 -2.52 -2.25
N THR A 31 8.01 -3.60 -1.98
CA THR A 31 8.48 -3.92 -0.63
C THR A 31 9.69 -3.06 -0.25
N ALA A 32 10.03 -3.02 1.04
CA ALA A 32 11.28 -2.41 1.52
C ALA A 32 12.56 -3.05 0.92
N GLN A 33 12.45 -4.24 0.32
CA GLN A 33 13.53 -4.94 -0.36
C GLN A 33 13.59 -4.65 -1.87
N GLY A 34 12.73 -3.76 -2.38
CA GLY A 34 12.65 -3.41 -3.80
C GLY A 34 11.89 -4.42 -4.65
N LEU A 35 11.14 -5.35 -4.05
CA LEU A 35 10.32 -6.31 -4.80
C LEU A 35 8.99 -5.67 -5.19
N ARG A 36 8.68 -5.69 -6.48
CA ARG A 36 7.43 -5.13 -7.02
C ARG A 36 6.36 -6.20 -7.18
N LYS A 37 5.12 -5.85 -6.85
CA LYS A 37 3.94 -6.68 -7.06
C LYS A 37 2.79 -5.85 -7.62
N VAL A 38 2.01 -6.48 -8.49
CA VAL A 38 0.80 -5.88 -9.05
C VAL A 38 -0.40 -6.45 -8.30
N VAL A 39 -1.23 -5.57 -7.75
CA VAL A 39 -2.41 -5.92 -6.95
C VAL A 39 -3.59 -5.04 -7.34
N ARG A 40 -4.81 -5.46 -7.00
CA ARG A 40 -5.99 -4.62 -7.15
C ARG A 40 -6.16 -3.70 -5.94
N SER A 41 -6.64 -2.49 -6.19
CA SER A 41 -7.01 -1.49 -5.18
C SER A 41 -7.93 -2.06 -4.09
N ALA A 42 -8.87 -2.92 -4.48
CA ALA A 42 -9.80 -3.59 -3.57
C ALA A 42 -9.12 -4.57 -2.57
N ASN A 43 -7.91 -5.06 -2.88
CA ASN A 43 -7.20 -6.06 -2.07
C ASN A 43 -6.15 -5.44 -1.14
N VAL A 44 -6.01 -4.12 -1.15
CA VAL A 44 -5.08 -3.41 -0.27
C VAL A 44 -5.84 -2.55 0.73
N ARG A 45 -5.23 -2.35 1.89
CA ARG A 45 -5.69 -1.39 2.87
C ARG A 45 -4.59 -0.38 3.14
N GLN A 46 -4.94 0.90 3.11
CA GLN A 46 -4.01 1.96 3.49
C GLN A 46 -3.65 1.80 4.95
N LEU A 47 -2.35 1.75 5.22
CA LEU A 47 -1.84 1.85 6.57
C LEU A 47 -1.84 3.34 6.89
N GLU A 48 -2.95 3.85 7.43
CA GLU A 48 -2.93 5.21 7.98
C GLU A 48 -1.83 5.25 9.04
N LYS A 49 -0.92 6.24 8.94
CA LYS A 49 -0.05 6.57 10.07
C LYS A 49 -0.99 6.74 11.25
N ALA A 50 -0.88 5.86 12.24
CA ALA A 50 -1.61 6.01 13.49
C ALA A 50 -1.46 7.48 13.89
N LYS A 51 -2.55 8.24 13.80
CA LYS A 51 -2.64 9.57 14.38
C LYS A 51 -2.16 9.35 15.81
N PRO A 52 -1.07 10.00 16.29
CA PRO A 52 -0.75 9.89 17.69
C PRO A 52 -2.02 10.32 18.42
N ALA A 53 -2.54 9.46 19.29
CA ALA A 53 -3.62 9.85 20.17
C ALA A 53 -3.09 11.06 20.93
N SER A 54 -3.49 12.26 20.53
CA SER A 54 -3.30 13.45 21.36
C SER A 54 -4.17 13.23 22.59
N SER A 55 -3.53 12.78 23.67
CA SER A 55 -3.98 12.97 25.04
C SER A 55 -3.44 14.29 25.57
#